data_AF-A0A1U8P8J1-F1
#
_entry.id   AF-A0A1U8P8J1-F1
#
_cell.length_a   1.000
_cell.length_b   1.000
_cell.length_c   1.000
_cell.angle_alpha   90.00
_cell.angle_beta   90.00
_cell.angle_gamma   90.00
#
_symmetry.space_group_name_H-M   'P 1'
#
loop_
_entity.id
_entity.type
_entity.pdbx_description
1 polymer ?
#
loop_
_entity_poly.entity_id
_entity_poly.type
_entity_poly.pdbx_seq_one_letter_code
_entity_poly.pdbx_strand_id
1 'polypeptide(L)'
;MATYMLFWWDATTPKLKGCINDVHAMRDVILKRFNYFDPQHVELITDEPGSLKMPTRANIMAGLAKMVKAAKEGDVLLFHFSGHGVEADMKTGRKDDAIVPCDLNLIYDVVNNIGHLLTGIFRDNVSLKFGPSQEPRSLTEDEGILLSGCQADELSLDLEPSDKTQGKAYGAFTYSLQKIINETNGTLTKKQLVMNVRDETTSLGFHEQDPCLYCSDKNAGTAFLATIP
;
A
#
# COMPACT_ATOMS: atom_id res chain seq x y z
N MET A 1 12.92 12.03 6.80
CA MET A 1 12.90 10.63 7.29
C MET A 1 11.77 9.92 6.55
N ALA A 2 11.79 8.61 6.44
CA ALA A 2 10.77 7.96 5.65
C ALA A 2 10.41 6.62 6.28
N THR A 3 9.12 6.43 6.55
CA THR A 3 8.59 5.32 7.35
C THR A 3 7.71 4.46 6.46
N TYR A 4 7.94 3.16 6.51
CA TYR A 4 7.41 2.18 5.57
C TYR A 4 6.68 1.12 6.35
N MET A 5 5.49 0.77 5.86
CA MET A 5 4.77 -0.36 6.40
C MET A 5 4.19 -1.24 5.30
N LEU A 6 4.53 -2.52 5.40
CA LEU A 6 4.15 -3.54 4.45
C LEU A 6 3.23 -4.51 5.17
N PHE A 7 2.03 -4.68 4.64
CA PHE A 7 1.02 -5.56 5.19
C PHE A 7 0.72 -6.69 4.23
N TRP A 8 0.66 -7.89 4.78
CA TRP A 8 0.18 -9.07 4.09
C TRP A 8 -0.81 -9.84 4.96
N TRP A 9 -1.70 -10.64 4.38
CA TRP A 9 -2.44 -11.71 5.05
C TRP A 9 -2.88 -12.84 4.08
N ASP A 10 -2.89 -14.09 4.55
CA ASP A 10 -3.59 -15.24 3.93
C ASP A 10 -4.19 -16.24 4.96
N ALA A 11 -5.43 -16.03 5.39
CA ALA A 11 -6.24 -17.15 5.90
C ALA A 11 -7.71 -17.12 5.54
N THR A 12 -8.05 -16.53 4.40
CA THR A 12 -9.33 -16.81 3.73
C THR A 12 -9.12 -17.81 2.60
N THR A 13 -10.07 -18.74 2.43
CA THR A 13 -10.13 -19.62 1.25
C THR A 13 -10.80 -18.87 0.10
N PRO A 14 -10.21 -18.83 -1.12
CA PRO A 14 -8.97 -19.48 -1.54
C PRO A 14 -7.70 -18.74 -1.10
N LYS A 15 -6.63 -19.52 -0.84
CA LYS A 15 -5.33 -19.00 -0.44
C LYS A 15 -4.63 -18.27 -1.58
N LEU A 16 -4.10 -17.08 -1.30
CA LEU A 16 -3.28 -16.31 -2.27
C LEU A 16 -1.83 -16.75 -2.16
N LYS A 17 -1.16 -17.00 -3.30
CA LYS A 17 0.23 -17.49 -3.31
C LYS A 17 1.24 -16.38 -3.56
N GLY A 18 0.80 -15.26 -4.15
CA GLY A 18 1.67 -14.16 -4.55
C GLY A 18 1.99 -13.15 -3.44
N CYS A 19 1.09 -12.97 -2.48
CA CYS A 19 1.11 -11.78 -1.64
C CYS A 19 2.30 -11.67 -0.67
N ILE A 20 2.84 -12.78 -0.14
CA ILE A 20 4.11 -12.75 0.63
C ILE A 20 5.26 -12.28 -0.28
N ASN A 21 5.32 -12.81 -1.49
CA ASN A 21 6.39 -12.47 -2.42
C ASN A 21 6.28 -10.99 -2.85
N ASP A 22 5.05 -10.48 -3.00
CA ASP A 22 4.79 -9.07 -3.30
C ASP A 22 5.38 -8.13 -2.24
N VAL A 23 5.08 -8.35 -0.96
CA VAL A 23 5.56 -7.46 0.11
C VAL A 23 7.07 -7.52 0.26
N HIS A 24 7.68 -8.71 0.15
CA HIS A 24 9.15 -8.85 0.18
C HIS A 24 9.81 -8.16 -1.01
N ALA A 25 9.23 -8.31 -2.19
CA ALA A 25 9.83 -7.80 -3.40
C ALA A 25 9.65 -6.27 -3.53
N MET A 26 8.53 -5.72 -3.04
CA MET A 26 8.40 -4.26 -2.83
C MET A 26 9.39 -3.73 -1.79
N ARG A 27 9.56 -4.42 -0.65
CA ARG A 27 10.60 -4.06 0.34
C ARG A 27 11.98 -3.95 -0.31
N ASP A 28 12.32 -4.94 -1.11
CA ASP A 28 13.61 -5.00 -1.80
C ASP A 28 13.78 -3.86 -2.81
N VAL A 29 12.76 -3.55 -3.61
CA VAL A 29 12.80 -2.42 -4.55
C VAL A 29 12.98 -1.10 -3.82
N ILE A 30 12.23 -0.91 -2.73
CA ILE A 30 12.28 0.29 -1.88
C ILE A 30 13.69 0.49 -1.33
N LEU A 31 14.26 -0.52 -0.69
CA LEU A 31 15.57 -0.42 -0.06
C LEU A 31 16.72 -0.32 -1.07
N LYS A 32 16.63 -0.99 -2.23
CA LYS A 32 17.71 -1.00 -3.23
C LYS A 32 17.70 0.22 -4.14
N ARG A 33 16.52 0.69 -4.57
CA ARG A 33 16.38 1.79 -5.55
C ARG A 33 16.24 3.15 -4.88
N PHE A 34 15.64 3.19 -3.70
CA PHE A 34 15.36 4.43 -2.97
C PHE A 34 16.11 4.42 -1.63
N ASN A 35 17.43 4.60 -1.74
CA ASN A 35 18.41 4.51 -0.64
C ASN A 35 18.20 5.48 0.55
N TYR A 36 17.21 6.36 0.50
CA TYR A 36 16.81 7.24 1.60
C TYR A 36 15.80 6.57 2.56
N PHE A 37 15.34 5.36 2.24
CA PHE A 37 14.61 4.53 3.18
C PHE A 37 15.56 3.76 4.09
N ASP A 38 15.56 4.15 5.36
CA ASP A 38 16.28 3.42 6.39
C ASP A 38 15.59 2.07 6.64
N PRO A 39 16.31 0.93 6.49
CA PRO A 39 15.77 -0.39 6.81
C PRO A 39 15.15 -0.49 8.21
N GLN A 40 15.61 0.31 9.19
CA GLN A 40 15.07 0.33 10.55
C GLN A 40 13.68 0.96 10.64
N HIS A 41 13.29 1.76 9.63
CA HIS A 41 11.96 2.35 9.52
C HIS A 41 11.03 1.59 8.57
N VAL A 42 11.46 0.41 8.10
CA VAL A 42 10.61 -0.51 7.34
C VAL A 42 10.07 -1.59 8.25
N GLU A 43 8.76 -1.59 8.44
CA GLU A 43 8.04 -2.58 9.23
C GLU A 43 7.27 -3.53 8.31
N LEU A 44 7.57 -4.82 8.40
CA LEU A 44 6.88 -5.88 7.67
C LEU A 44 5.94 -6.62 8.63
N ILE A 45 4.68 -6.74 8.26
CA ILE A 45 3.63 -7.39 9.04
C ILE A 45 2.99 -8.46 8.15
N THR A 46 3.26 -9.72 8.50
CA THR A 46 3.02 -10.92 7.68
C THR A 46 2.59 -12.08 8.58
N ASP A 47 1.90 -13.09 8.05
CA ASP A 47 1.65 -14.36 8.75
C ASP A 47 2.66 -15.48 8.42
N GLU A 48 3.77 -15.15 7.73
CA GLU A 48 4.76 -16.14 7.32
C GLU A 48 5.43 -16.75 8.56
N PRO A 49 5.81 -18.04 8.54
CA PRO A 49 6.52 -18.65 9.66
C PRO A 49 7.76 -17.84 10.06
N GLY A 50 7.83 -17.42 11.32
CA GLY A 50 8.93 -16.58 11.84
C GLY A 50 8.65 -15.07 11.84
N SER A 51 7.47 -14.64 11.37
CA SER A 51 7.04 -13.24 11.45
C SER A 51 7.00 -12.72 12.88
N LEU A 52 7.47 -11.49 13.08
CA LEU A 52 7.44 -10.82 14.40
C LEU A 52 6.04 -10.35 14.79
N LYS A 53 5.18 -10.07 13.79
CA LYS A 53 3.83 -9.55 13.98
C LYS A 53 2.88 -10.15 12.96
N MET A 54 1.84 -10.80 13.47
CA MET A 54 0.72 -11.26 12.67
C MET A 54 -0.08 -10.07 12.12
N PRO A 55 -0.70 -10.17 10.94
CA PRO A 55 -1.41 -9.08 10.30
C PRO A 55 -2.85 -8.96 10.78
N THR A 56 -3.04 -8.88 12.10
CA THR A 56 -4.35 -8.66 12.72
C THR A 56 -4.77 -7.21 12.55
N ARG A 57 -6.07 -6.92 12.64
CA ARG A 57 -6.57 -5.54 12.64
C ARG A 57 -5.81 -4.65 13.61
N ALA A 58 -5.60 -5.14 14.83
CA ALA A 58 -4.90 -4.39 15.87
C ALA A 58 -3.46 -4.03 15.47
N ASN A 59 -2.71 -4.99 14.91
CA ASN A 59 -1.32 -4.76 14.48
C ASN A 59 -1.27 -3.84 13.26
N ILE A 60 -2.21 -4.00 12.31
CA ILE A 60 -2.31 -3.12 11.13
C ILE A 60 -2.56 -1.67 11.53
N MET A 61 -3.58 -1.46 12.36
CA MET A 61 -3.94 -0.12 12.82
C MET A 61 -2.85 0.49 13.70
N ALA A 62 -2.22 -0.28 14.59
CA ALA A 62 -1.12 0.19 15.42
C ALA A 62 0.09 0.62 14.59
N GLY A 63 0.37 -0.14 13.53
CA GLY A 63 1.43 0.16 12.61
C GLY A 63 1.18 1.45 11.81
N LEU A 64 0.00 1.58 11.19
CA LEU A 64 -0.42 2.81 10.51
C LEU A 64 -0.33 4.04 11.43
N ALA A 65 -0.83 3.91 12.67
CA ALA A 65 -0.77 4.97 13.66
C ALA A 65 0.68 5.35 14.02
N LYS A 66 1.58 4.36 14.16
CA LYS A 66 3.01 4.60 14.40
C LYS A 66 3.66 5.34 13.24
N MET A 67 3.37 4.92 12.01
CA MET A 67 3.93 5.52 10.79
C MET A 67 3.63 7.02 10.73
N VAL A 68 2.39 7.42 11.01
CA VAL A 68 2.04 8.83 10.94
C VAL A 68 2.42 9.61 12.17
N LYS A 69 2.36 9.01 13.36
CA LYS A 69 2.87 9.67 14.58
C LYS A 69 4.35 10.06 14.46
N ALA A 70 5.14 9.28 13.71
CA ALA A 70 6.55 9.56 13.47
C ALA A 70 6.80 10.57 12.34
N ALA A 71 5.79 10.85 11.50
CA ALA A 71 5.94 11.64 10.29
C ALA A 71 6.19 13.13 10.58
N LYS A 72 7.07 13.72 9.78
CA LYS A 72 7.38 15.15 9.76
C LYS A 72 7.13 15.74 8.38
N GLU A 73 7.03 17.06 8.30
CA GLU A 73 6.95 17.74 7.01
C GLU A 73 8.14 17.35 6.12
N GLY A 74 7.85 16.97 4.87
CA GLY A 74 8.84 16.48 3.91
C GLY A 74 9.15 14.98 4.00
N ASP A 75 8.60 14.27 4.98
CA ASP A 75 8.72 12.80 5.04
C ASP A 75 7.88 12.13 3.95
N VAL A 76 8.37 10.98 3.46
CA VAL A 76 7.62 10.12 2.54
C VAL A 76 7.16 8.90 3.32
N LEU A 77 5.84 8.73 3.42
CA LEU A 77 5.20 7.56 4.01
C LEU A 77 4.75 6.63 2.89
N LEU A 78 5.10 5.35 2.99
CA LEU A 78 4.58 4.35 2.07
C LEU A 78 3.90 3.22 2.85
N PHE A 79 2.67 2.98 2.44
CA PHE A 79 1.89 1.81 2.82
C PHE A 79 1.70 0.94 1.58
N HIS A 80 2.11 -0.31 1.65
CA HIS A 80 1.80 -1.30 0.61
C HIS A 80 1.11 -2.50 1.25
N PHE A 81 -0.02 -2.84 0.65
CA PHE A 81 -0.86 -3.96 1.04
C PHE A 81 -1.02 -4.90 -0.14
N SER A 82 -0.79 -6.19 0.08
CA SER A 82 -1.14 -7.26 -0.86
C SER A 82 -1.93 -8.31 -0.09
N GLY A 83 -3.17 -8.58 -0.51
CA GLY A 83 -4.09 -9.47 0.20
C GLY A 83 -5.54 -9.29 -0.24
N HIS A 84 -6.47 -9.94 0.46
CA HIS A 84 -7.89 -9.90 0.14
C HIS A 84 -8.54 -8.56 0.50
N GLY A 85 -9.33 -8.03 -0.44
CA GLY A 85 -10.31 -6.97 -0.23
C GLY A 85 -11.72 -7.52 -0.39
N VAL A 86 -12.68 -7.00 0.37
CA VAL A 86 -14.10 -7.36 0.25
C VAL A 86 -14.98 -6.13 0.27
N GLU A 87 -16.06 -6.15 -0.50
CA GLU A 87 -17.19 -5.25 -0.30
C GLU A 87 -18.03 -5.80 0.86
N ALA A 88 -18.16 -5.03 1.95
CA ALA A 88 -18.88 -5.47 3.15
C ALA A 88 -20.03 -4.51 3.50
N ASP A 89 -21.18 -5.08 3.85
CA ASP A 89 -22.33 -4.33 4.34
C ASP A 89 -22.02 -3.69 5.70
N MET A 90 -22.11 -2.37 5.76
CA MET A 90 -22.11 -1.63 7.01
C MET A 90 -23.47 -1.77 7.72
N LYS A 91 -23.45 -1.54 9.04
CA LYS A 91 -24.66 -1.43 9.86
C LYS A 91 -25.65 -0.34 9.38
N THR A 92 -25.19 0.59 8.54
CA THR A 92 -25.98 1.66 7.94
C THR A 92 -26.70 1.26 6.65
N GLY A 93 -26.47 0.04 6.15
CA GLY A 93 -26.97 -0.40 4.83
C GLY A 93 -26.14 0.13 3.65
N ARG A 94 -25.06 0.87 3.92
CA ARG A 94 -24.03 1.22 2.92
C ARG A 94 -23.08 0.05 2.75
N LYS A 95 -22.59 -0.16 1.53
CA LYS A 95 -21.48 -1.07 1.26
C LYS A 95 -20.17 -0.30 1.15
N ASP A 96 -19.12 -0.81 1.78
CA ASP A 96 -17.78 -0.24 1.66
C ASP A 96 -16.73 -1.32 1.43
N ASP A 97 -15.67 -0.94 0.72
CA ASP A 97 -14.46 -1.74 0.58
C ASP A 97 -13.75 -1.86 1.93
N ALA A 98 -13.33 -3.08 2.23
CA ALA A 98 -12.56 -3.40 3.42
C ALA A 98 -11.35 -4.28 3.10
N ILE A 99 -10.21 -3.96 3.73
CA ILE A 99 -9.11 -4.92 3.89
C ILE A 99 -9.58 -6.02 4.83
N VAL A 100 -9.22 -7.27 4.53
CA VAL A 100 -9.47 -8.44 5.38
C VAL A 100 -8.20 -8.81 6.14
N PRO A 101 -8.10 -8.52 7.45
CA PRO A 101 -6.94 -8.92 8.25
C PRO A 101 -6.99 -10.39 8.70
N CYS A 102 -5.92 -10.75 9.41
CA CYS A 102 -5.66 -12.04 10.02
C CYS A 102 -6.77 -12.65 10.88
N ASP A 103 -7.37 -11.79 11.64
CA ASP A 103 -8.36 -12.10 12.64
C ASP A 103 -9.77 -11.87 12.13
N LEU A 104 -9.94 -11.66 10.81
CA LEU A 104 -11.21 -11.33 10.12
C LEU A 104 -11.90 -10.07 10.66
N ASN A 105 -11.19 -9.28 11.47
CA ASN A 105 -11.67 -8.01 11.98
C ASN A 105 -11.47 -6.95 10.89
N LEU A 106 -12.46 -6.79 10.01
CA LEU A 106 -12.37 -5.95 8.82
C LEU A 106 -11.88 -4.51 9.10
N ILE A 107 -11.10 -3.98 8.16
CA ILE A 107 -10.67 -2.58 8.13
C ILE A 107 -11.39 -1.92 6.95
N TYR A 108 -12.45 -1.19 7.24
CA TYR A 108 -13.24 -0.44 6.26
C TYR A 108 -12.54 0.87 5.83
N ASP A 109 -13.06 1.49 4.76
CA ASP A 109 -12.70 2.85 4.31
C ASP A 109 -11.24 2.99 3.82
N VAL A 110 -10.70 1.96 3.15
CA VAL A 110 -9.31 1.97 2.67
C VAL A 110 -9.15 2.78 1.37
N VAL A 111 -10.15 2.75 0.49
CA VAL A 111 -10.07 3.28 -0.89
C VAL A 111 -10.57 4.72 -1.01
N ASN A 112 -11.72 5.05 -0.41
CA ASN A 112 -12.26 6.43 -0.40
C ASN A 112 -11.56 7.35 0.61
N ASN A 113 -10.72 6.77 1.46
CA ASN A 113 -10.43 7.34 2.75
C ASN A 113 -9.03 7.02 3.27
N ILE A 114 -8.03 6.51 2.55
CA ILE A 114 -6.70 6.41 3.20
C ILE A 114 -6.27 7.77 3.78
N GLY A 115 -6.59 8.88 3.09
CA GLY A 115 -6.49 10.23 3.63
C GLY A 115 -7.32 10.48 4.89
N HIS A 116 -8.59 10.06 4.95
CA HIS A 116 -9.53 10.34 6.05
C HIS A 116 -9.55 9.24 7.16
N LEU A 117 -9.02 8.05 6.89
CA LEU A 117 -8.69 6.93 7.79
C LEU A 117 -7.45 7.36 8.55
N LEU A 118 -6.46 7.92 7.84
CA LEU A 118 -5.40 8.69 8.45
C LEU A 118 -6.01 9.85 9.28
N THR A 119 -6.84 10.74 8.72
CA THR A 119 -7.51 11.83 9.49
C THR A 119 -8.39 11.37 10.66
N GLY A 120 -9.05 10.21 10.57
CA GLY A 120 -9.93 9.62 11.58
C GLY A 120 -9.15 8.92 12.69
N ILE A 121 -8.04 8.27 12.35
CA ILE A 121 -7.00 7.83 13.31
C ILE A 121 -6.39 9.05 14.04
N PHE A 122 -6.34 10.24 13.41
CA PHE A 122 -5.83 11.50 14.01
C PHE A 122 -6.84 12.34 14.79
N ARG A 123 -8.13 12.01 14.82
CA ARG A 123 -9.14 12.81 15.56
C ARG A 123 -9.41 12.32 16.98
N ASP A 124 -9.62 11.02 17.19
CA ASP A 124 -10.31 10.55 18.41
C ASP A 124 -9.42 9.92 19.50
N ASN A 125 -8.10 9.83 19.29
CA ASN A 125 -7.16 9.25 20.28
C ASN A 125 -6.22 10.25 20.97
N VAL A 126 -6.64 11.51 21.11
CA VAL A 126 -6.05 12.41 22.12
C VAL A 126 -7.15 13.14 22.88
N SER A 127 -7.92 12.39 23.66
CA SER A 127 -8.36 12.95 24.94
C SER A 127 -7.41 12.42 26.02
N LEU A 128 -6.80 13.37 26.73
CA LEU A 128 -6.04 13.21 27.98
C LEU A 128 -4.56 12.79 27.87
N LYS A 129 -3.70 13.74 27.48
CA LYS A 129 -2.73 14.39 28.42
C LYS A 129 -1.62 15.18 27.69
N PHE A 130 -1.53 16.47 28.06
CA PHE A 130 -0.42 17.45 27.88
C PHE A 130 -0.30 18.25 26.58
N GLY A 131 -0.88 19.46 26.59
CA GLY A 131 -0.16 20.72 26.34
C GLY A 131 -0.18 21.34 24.92
N PRO A 132 -0.27 22.68 24.78
CA PRO A 132 -0.75 23.36 23.57
C PRO A 132 0.39 23.89 22.68
N SER A 133 0.52 23.38 21.47
CA SER A 133 1.02 24.16 20.32
C SER A 133 0.96 23.31 19.05
N GLN A 134 0.20 23.81 18.08
CA GLN A 134 0.00 23.31 16.72
C GLN A 134 -1.09 22.23 16.57
N GLU A 135 -2.26 22.71 16.15
CA GLU A 135 -3.28 21.94 15.44
C GLU A 135 -2.61 21.09 14.34
N PRO A 136 -2.80 19.76 14.30
CA PRO A 136 -2.25 18.94 13.25
C PRO A 136 -2.91 19.27 11.90
N ARG A 137 -2.08 19.54 10.90
CA ARG A 137 -2.44 19.84 9.52
C ARG A 137 -3.25 18.68 8.92
N SER A 138 -4.43 18.97 8.39
CA SER A 138 -5.18 18.04 7.55
C SER A 138 -4.34 17.75 6.30
N LEU A 139 -4.10 16.47 6.00
CA LEU A 139 -3.51 16.11 4.71
C LEU A 139 -4.49 16.53 3.61
N THR A 140 -4.02 17.33 2.65
CA THR A 140 -4.80 17.63 1.44
C THR A 140 -4.61 16.52 0.40
N GLU A 141 -5.46 16.46 -0.61
CA GLU A 141 -5.30 15.55 -1.76
C GLU A 141 -3.92 15.69 -2.46
N ASP A 142 -3.22 16.80 -2.23
CA ASP A 142 -1.88 17.07 -2.76
C ASP A 142 -0.75 16.41 -1.95
N GLU A 143 -1.02 15.91 -0.74
CA GLU A 143 -0.01 15.43 0.21
C GLU A 143 0.12 13.90 0.27
N GLY A 144 -0.70 13.18 -0.51
CA GLY A 144 -0.66 11.72 -0.60
C GLY A 144 -0.99 11.21 -1.99
N ILE A 145 -0.58 9.97 -2.28
CA ILE A 145 -1.03 9.20 -3.45
C ILE A 145 -1.50 7.82 -3.01
N LEU A 146 -2.47 7.26 -3.72
CA LEU A 146 -2.81 5.85 -3.62
C LEU A 146 -2.62 5.20 -4.99
N LEU A 147 -1.91 4.08 -5.00
CA LEU A 147 -1.83 3.18 -6.15
C LEU A 147 -2.57 1.88 -5.79
N SER A 148 -3.62 1.54 -6.53
CA SER A 148 -4.33 0.26 -6.39
C SER A 148 -4.04 -0.65 -7.58
N GLY A 149 -4.05 -1.97 -7.34
CA GLY A 149 -3.82 -2.95 -8.40
C GLY A 149 -5.05 -3.27 -9.26
N CYS A 150 -6.24 -2.89 -8.80
CA CYS A 150 -7.54 -3.13 -9.41
C CYS A 150 -8.51 -1.98 -9.09
N GLN A 151 -9.56 -1.82 -9.90
CA GLN A 151 -10.77 -1.08 -9.51
C GLN A 151 -11.59 -1.88 -8.48
N ALA A 152 -12.55 -1.24 -7.78
CA ALA A 152 -13.33 -1.88 -6.70
C ALA A 152 -14.15 -3.11 -7.17
N ASP A 153 -14.32 -3.23 -8.48
CA ASP A 153 -15.16 -4.18 -9.20
C ASP A 153 -14.36 -5.25 -9.96
N GLU A 154 -13.04 -5.32 -9.76
CA GLU A 154 -12.13 -6.25 -10.44
C GLU A 154 -11.45 -7.27 -9.50
N LEU A 155 -11.16 -8.47 -10.01
CA LEU A 155 -10.40 -9.49 -9.27
C LEU A 155 -8.90 -9.25 -9.41
N SER A 156 -8.18 -9.18 -8.28
CA SER A 156 -6.71 -9.22 -8.30
C SER A 156 -6.24 -10.63 -8.67
N LEU A 157 -5.44 -10.74 -9.73
CA LEU A 157 -4.95 -12.02 -10.25
C LEU A 157 -3.46 -12.21 -9.97
N ASP A 158 -3.11 -13.45 -9.62
CA ASP A 158 -1.73 -13.89 -9.39
C ASP A 158 -1.11 -14.41 -10.70
N LEU A 159 0.13 -14.01 -10.95
CA LEU A 159 1.05 -14.71 -11.85
C LEU A 159 1.45 -16.05 -11.21
N GLU A 160 1.22 -17.14 -11.92
CA GLU A 160 1.69 -18.46 -11.50
C GLU A 160 3.23 -18.57 -11.58
N PRO A 161 3.85 -19.44 -10.76
CA PRO A 161 5.28 -19.74 -10.82
C PRO A 161 5.76 -20.10 -12.23
N SER A 162 6.77 -19.39 -12.73
CA SER A 162 7.39 -19.63 -14.04
C SER A 162 8.87 -19.24 -14.03
N ASP A 163 9.62 -19.57 -15.10
CA ASP A 163 11.02 -19.12 -15.25
C ASP A 163 11.14 -17.59 -15.18
N LYS A 164 10.14 -16.86 -15.69
CA LYS A 164 10.07 -15.39 -15.64
C LYS A 164 9.96 -14.86 -14.22
N THR A 165 9.28 -15.60 -13.34
CA THR A 165 9.08 -15.23 -11.93
C THR A 165 10.03 -15.96 -10.99
N GLN A 166 11.07 -16.61 -11.53
CA GLN A 166 12.04 -17.42 -10.78
C GLN A 166 11.35 -18.52 -9.93
N GLY A 167 10.27 -19.09 -10.44
CA GLY A 167 9.50 -20.13 -9.76
C GLY A 167 8.65 -19.64 -8.58
N LYS A 168 8.37 -18.34 -8.47
CA LYS A 168 7.50 -17.77 -7.43
C LYS A 168 6.21 -17.19 -8.00
N ALA A 169 5.14 -17.22 -7.22
CA ALA A 169 3.91 -16.51 -7.58
C ALA A 169 3.99 -15.04 -7.14
N TYR A 170 3.33 -14.13 -7.85
CA TYR A 170 3.24 -12.70 -7.52
C TYR A 170 1.88 -12.15 -7.92
N GLY A 171 1.40 -11.12 -7.23
CA GLY A 171 0.28 -10.33 -7.74
C GLY A 171 0.70 -9.61 -9.01
N ALA A 172 -0.12 -9.65 -10.06
CA ALA A 172 0.24 -9.08 -11.36
C ALA A 172 0.54 -7.58 -11.30
N PHE A 173 -0.21 -6.80 -10.51
CA PHE A 173 0.09 -5.39 -10.25
C PHE A 173 1.47 -5.19 -9.61
N THR A 174 1.75 -5.89 -8.52
CA THR A 174 3.00 -5.73 -7.77
C THR A 174 4.20 -6.17 -8.60
N TYR A 175 4.07 -7.25 -9.38
CA TYR A 175 5.08 -7.69 -10.33
C TYR A 175 5.37 -6.62 -11.40
N SER A 176 4.34 -6.09 -12.07
CA SER A 176 4.48 -5.04 -13.08
C SER A 176 5.12 -3.78 -12.50
N LEU A 177 4.66 -3.35 -11.31
CA LEU A 177 5.20 -2.18 -10.62
C LEU A 177 6.70 -2.30 -10.38
N GLN A 178 7.15 -3.43 -9.84
CA GLN A 178 8.57 -3.65 -9.57
C GLN A 178 9.41 -3.75 -10.83
N LYS A 179 8.91 -4.43 -11.87
CA LYS A 179 9.58 -4.52 -13.16
C LYS A 179 9.86 -3.12 -13.71
N ILE A 180 8.83 -2.27 -13.79
CA ILE A 180 8.95 -0.91 -14.32
C ILE A 180 9.89 -0.05 -13.48
N ILE A 181 9.85 -0.13 -12.14
CA ILE A 181 10.77 0.62 -11.26
C ILE A 181 12.23 0.18 -11.46
N ASN A 182 12.47 -1.12 -11.66
CA ASN A 182 13.82 -1.65 -11.84
C ASN A 182 14.40 -1.37 -13.23
N GLU A 183 13.57 -1.41 -14.27
CA GLU A 183 13.98 -1.15 -15.66
C GLU A 183 14.19 0.34 -15.93
N THR A 184 13.52 1.22 -15.18
CA THR A 184 13.63 2.67 -15.41
C THR A 184 14.74 3.30 -14.59
N ASN A 185 15.80 3.78 -15.25
CA ASN A 185 16.95 4.47 -14.63
C ASN A 185 16.74 5.99 -14.43
N GLY A 186 15.52 6.49 -14.57
CA GLY A 186 15.19 7.92 -14.50
C GLY A 186 13.92 8.20 -13.70
N THR A 187 13.59 9.48 -13.57
CA THR A 187 12.47 9.93 -12.74
C THR A 187 11.14 9.76 -13.49
N LEU A 188 10.45 8.63 -13.28
CA LEU A 188 9.08 8.47 -13.73
C LEU A 188 8.17 9.44 -12.98
N THR A 189 7.25 10.09 -13.69
CA THR A 189 6.12 10.73 -13.01
C THR A 189 5.19 9.66 -12.46
N LYS A 190 4.41 9.99 -11.43
CA LYS A 190 3.41 9.08 -10.86
C LYS A 190 2.42 8.61 -11.93
N LYS A 191 2.01 9.53 -12.82
CA LYS A 191 1.19 9.21 -13.99
C LYS A 191 1.89 8.27 -14.97
N GLN A 192 3.16 8.49 -15.31
CA GLN A 192 3.86 7.61 -16.23
C GLN A 192 4.03 6.22 -15.65
N LEU A 193 4.30 6.12 -14.34
CA LEU A 193 4.41 4.84 -13.65
C LEU A 193 3.12 4.04 -13.76
N VAL A 194 1.97 4.61 -13.41
CA VAL A 194 0.69 3.86 -13.47
C VAL A 194 0.33 3.45 -14.90
N MET A 195 0.59 4.31 -15.90
CA MET A 195 0.36 3.96 -17.30
C MET A 195 1.24 2.81 -17.77
N ASN A 196 2.54 2.85 -17.44
CA ASN A 196 3.46 1.75 -17.79
C ASN A 196 3.07 0.44 -17.09
N VAL A 197 2.58 0.51 -15.85
CA VAL A 197 2.10 -0.67 -15.12
C VAL A 197 0.85 -1.25 -15.78
N ARG A 198 -0.11 -0.42 -16.21
CA ARG A 198 -1.29 -0.86 -16.99
C ARG A 198 -0.90 -1.57 -18.28
N ASP A 199 0.04 -0.99 -19.03
CA ASP A 199 0.52 -1.55 -20.29
C ASP A 199 1.19 -2.92 -20.06
N GLU A 200 2.03 -3.04 -19.03
CA GLU A 200 2.68 -4.30 -18.67
C GLU A 200 1.65 -5.36 -18.25
N THR A 201 0.72 -5.02 -17.36
CA THR A 201 -0.32 -5.93 -16.88
C THR A 201 -1.22 -6.42 -18.03
N THR A 202 -1.56 -5.53 -18.97
CA THR A 202 -2.24 -5.89 -20.24
C THR A 202 -1.40 -6.85 -21.08
N SER A 203 -0.09 -6.59 -21.22
CA SER A 203 0.82 -7.44 -22.01
C SER A 203 1.00 -8.85 -21.43
N LEU A 204 0.81 -9.00 -20.11
CA LEU A 204 0.83 -10.27 -19.39
C LEU A 204 -0.50 -11.04 -19.50
N GLY A 205 -1.52 -10.46 -20.13
CA GLY A 205 -2.84 -11.07 -20.35
C GLY A 205 -3.88 -10.77 -19.27
N PHE A 206 -3.58 -9.86 -18.32
CA PHE A 206 -4.50 -9.45 -17.25
C PHE A 206 -5.32 -8.23 -17.68
N HIS A 207 -6.15 -8.40 -18.71
CA HIS A 207 -6.96 -7.31 -19.28
C HIS A 207 -8.06 -6.79 -18.35
N GLU A 208 -8.38 -7.55 -17.31
CA GLU A 208 -9.39 -7.22 -16.30
C GLU A 208 -8.80 -6.50 -15.08
N GLN A 209 -7.51 -6.15 -15.11
CA GLN A 209 -6.90 -5.32 -14.07
C GLN A 209 -6.59 -3.94 -14.63
N ASP A 210 -7.21 -2.91 -14.05
CA ASP A 210 -6.89 -1.51 -14.33
C ASP A 210 -6.26 -0.81 -13.11
N PRO A 211 -4.92 -0.94 -12.92
CA PRO A 211 -4.20 -0.25 -11.86
C PRO A 211 -4.52 1.24 -11.81
N CYS A 212 -4.93 1.78 -10.66
CA CYS A 212 -5.39 3.17 -10.55
C CYS A 212 -4.43 4.05 -9.74
N LEU A 213 -4.37 5.34 -10.11
CA LEU A 213 -3.68 6.39 -9.36
C LEU A 213 -4.71 7.39 -8.86
N TYR A 214 -4.79 7.55 -7.55
CA TYR A 214 -5.64 8.55 -6.91
C TYR A 214 -4.76 9.65 -6.32
N CYS A 215 -4.79 10.82 -6.95
CA CYS A 215 -4.17 12.06 -6.48
C CYS A 215 -4.64 13.24 -7.35
N SER A 216 -4.28 14.47 -6.99
CA SER A 216 -4.49 15.63 -7.85
C SER A 216 -3.67 15.57 -9.14
N ASP A 217 -4.10 16.29 -10.19
CA ASP A 217 -3.37 16.42 -11.46
C ASP A 217 -1.94 16.95 -11.25
N LYS A 218 -1.80 17.91 -10.34
CA LYS A 218 -0.49 18.47 -9.96
C LYS A 218 0.41 17.36 -9.42
N ASN A 219 -0.09 16.55 -8.49
CA ASN A 219 0.68 15.48 -7.87
C ASN A 219 0.98 14.35 -8.88
N ALA A 220 0.05 14.04 -9.78
CA ALA A 220 0.22 13.04 -10.84
C ALA A 220 1.41 13.36 -11.77
N GLY A 221 1.65 14.65 -12.03
CA GLY A 221 2.76 15.14 -12.84
C GLY A 221 4.13 15.15 -12.15
N THR A 222 4.18 14.91 -10.84
CA THR A 222 5.45 14.87 -10.10
C THR A 222 6.10 13.49 -10.15
N ALA A 223 7.39 13.46 -9.83
CA ALA A 223 8.19 12.24 -9.70
C ALA A 223 7.60 11.25 -8.69
N PHE A 224 7.60 9.96 -9.04
CA PHE A 224 7.33 8.87 -8.10
C PHE A 224 8.56 8.65 -7.20
N LEU A 225 8.36 8.77 -5.88
CA LEU A 225 9.40 8.56 -4.87
C LEU A 225 10.72 9.26 -5.21
N ALA A 226 10.65 10.53 -5.62
CA ALA A 226 11.81 11.35 -5.95
C ALA A 226 12.88 11.26 -4.86
N THR A 227 14.15 11.28 -5.24
CA THR A 227 15.24 11.55 -4.29
C THR A 227 14.93 12.87 -3.59
N ILE A 228 14.69 12.82 -2.28
CA ILE A 228 14.54 14.02 -1.45
C ILE A 228 15.91 14.71 -1.49
N PRO A 229 16.00 15.99 -1.90
CA PRO A 229 17.26 16.72 -1.97
C PRO A 229 17.94 16.88 -0.61
#